data_AF-A0A350WLW7-F1
#
_entry.id   AF-A0A350WLW7-F1
#
_cell.length_a   1.000
_cell.length_b   1.000
_cell.length_c   1.000
_cell.angle_alpha   90.00
_cell.angle_beta   90.00
_cell.angle_gamma   90.00
#
_symmetry.space_group_name_H-M   'P 1'
#
loop_
_entity.id
_entity.type
_entity.pdbx_description
1 polymer ?
#
loop_
_entity_poly.entity_id
_entity_poly.type
_entity_poly.pdbx_seq_one_letter_code
_entity_poly.pdbx_strand_id
1 'polypeptide(L)'
;MPCGPSINLFSMGLPACLPPALVCWDMPTDPLTTFLNFGVISFMNIFLPILGYLFGSLPFSIWITRLVKNVDVRDAGSGHATTTNTIRQAGFGWGALVLVLDIAKGFIPTYLAVELSGETWVVALTAAFAVVGHCWTIFADFRGGMGLATTGGALLAVNPLAFLISFATLLILVLVVRHSARASVFAGILIAPVLWLFNIRDAAFWAALGAGVVIAIRFLVDWNRKYRELWLDREKPEKKSG
;
A
#
# COMPACT_ATOMS: atom_id res chain seq x y z
N MET A 1 39.91 11.38 19.08
CA MET A 1 39.99 10.01 19.63
C MET A 1 40.63 9.12 18.57
N PRO A 2 41.57 8.22 18.90
CA PRO A 2 42.39 7.53 17.91
C PRO A 2 41.57 6.45 17.16
N CYS A 3 41.92 6.26 15.89
CA CYS A 3 41.35 5.24 15.00
C CYS A 3 41.53 3.83 15.57
N GLY A 4 40.50 2.99 15.43
CA GLY A 4 40.54 1.55 15.74
C GLY A 4 41.50 0.76 14.82
N PRO A 5 41.73 -0.53 15.11
CA PRO A 5 42.89 -1.26 14.63
C PRO A 5 42.84 -1.50 13.11
N SER A 6 44.02 -1.40 12.51
CA SER A 6 44.32 -1.64 11.10
C SER A 6 43.96 -3.07 10.69
N ILE A 7 43.02 -3.20 9.75
CA ILE A 7 42.84 -4.43 8.99
C ILE A 7 44.05 -4.55 8.05
N ASN A 8 44.85 -5.60 8.25
CA ASN A 8 46.00 -5.93 7.42
C ASN A 8 45.57 -6.26 5.98
N LEU A 9 45.71 -5.30 5.08
CA LEU A 9 45.43 -5.38 3.63
C LEU A 9 46.46 -6.22 2.83
N PHE A 10 47.32 -7.00 3.49
CA PHE A 10 48.44 -7.70 2.84
C PHE A 10 48.06 -9.05 2.20
N SER A 11 46.83 -9.58 2.38
CA SER A 11 46.45 -10.91 1.86
C SER A 11 45.83 -10.92 0.46
N MET A 12 45.70 -9.77 -0.23
CA MET A 12 44.95 -9.66 -1.49
C MET A 12 45.75 -9.19 -2.72
N GLY A 13 47.09 -9.11 -2.65
CA GLY A 13 47.92 -8.98 -3.86
C GLY A 13 47.69 -7.72 -4.73
N LEU A 14 47.19 -6.62 -4.15
CA LEU A 14 47.03 -5.34 -4.86
C LEU A 14 48.24 -4.41 -4.61
N PRO A 15 48.68 -3.61 -5.60
CA PRO A 15 49.82 -2.73 -5.45
C PRO A 15 49.57 -1.65 -4.39
N ALA A 16 50.43 -1.64 -3.37
CA ALA A 16 50.51 -0.62 -2.35
C ALA A 16 51.06 0.67 -2.96
N CYS A 17 50.18 1.61 -3.35
CA CYS A 17 50.46 3.05 -3.45
C CYS A 17 49.21 3.79 -3.99
N LEU A 18 48.28 4.14 -3.10
CA LEU A 18 47.39 5.28 -3.31
C LEU A 18 47.63 6.27 -2.15
N PRO A 19 47.86 7.56 -2.43
CA PRO A 19 48.18 8.53 -1.40
C PRO A 19 47.00 8.68 -0.41
N PRO A 20 47.26 8.82 0.90
CA PRO A 20 46.21 8.97 1.92
C PRO A 20 45.45 10.32 1.84
N ALA A 21 45.69 11.12 0.81
CA ALA A 21 45.07 12.43 0.61
C ALA A 21 43.74 12.41 -0.16
N LEU A 22 43.30 11.26 -0.69
CA LEU A 22 42.09 11.14 -1.52
C LEU A 22 40.90 10.44 -0.83
N VAL A 23 41.08 9.98 0.41
CA VAL A 23 40.02 9.30 1.20
C VAL A 23 39.39 10.23 2.26
N CYS A 24 39.72 11.52 2.22
CA CYS A 24 39.04 12.56 3.00
C CYS A 24 38.10 13.34 2.08
N TRP A 25 37.11 12.68 1.48
CA TRP A 25 35.97 13.41 0.92
C TRP A 25 35.09 13.84 2.09
N ASP A 26 35.25 15.11 2.46
CA ASP A 26 34.32 16.01 3.16
C ASP A 26 33.13 15.33 3.85
N MET A 27 33.29 14.96 5.12
CA MET A 27 32.13 14.99 6.02
C MET A 27 31.67 16.44 6.12
N PRO A 28 30.36 16.75 6.05
CA PRO A 28 29.87 18.09 6.38
C PRO A 28 30.20 18.33 7.87
N THR A 29 31.30 19.02 8.15
CA THR A 29 31.73 19.34 9.52
C THR A 29 31.16 20.67 10.00
N ASP A 30 30.42 21.41 9.17
CA ASP A 30 29.77 22.62 9.62
C ASP A 30 28.46 22.25 10.39
N PRO A 31 28.31 22.70 11.65
CA PRO A 31 27.14 22.40 12.46
C PRO A 31 25.81 22.85 11.82
N LEU A 32 25.86 23.83 10.91
CA LEU A 32 24.68 24.38 10.26
C LEU A 32 24.11 23.43 9.20
N THR A 33 24.92 22.83 8.32
CA THR A 33 24.46 21.81 7.36
C THR A 33 23.96 20.57 8.08
N THR A 34 24.62 20.14 9.15
CA THR A 34 24.15 19.01 9.96
C THR A 34 22.78 19.30 10.59
N PHE A 35 22.60 20.50 11.15
CA PHE A 35 21.32 20.92 11.73
C PHE A 35 20.22 21.07 10.67
N LEU A 36 20.53 21.66 9.52
CA LEU A 36 19.59 21.80 8.41
C LEU A 36 19.18 20.44 7.84
N ASN A 37 20.13 19.52 7.64
CA ASN A 37 19.87 18.15 7.20
C ASN A 37 18.98 17.40 8.21
N PHE A 38 19.25 17.54 9.51
CA PHE A 38 18.40 16.94 10.55
C PHE A 38 16.96 17.49 10.50
N GLY A 39 16.80 18.80 10.30
CA GLY A 39 15.50 19.45 10.14
C GLY A 39 14.75 18.95 8.90
N VAL A 40 15.42 18.85 7.76
CA VAL A 40 14.84 18.36 6.50
C VAL A 40 14.43 16.89 6.62
N ILE A 41 15.29 16.02 7.14
CA ILE A 41 14.97 14.60 7.34
C ILE A 41 13.76 14.45 8.27
N SER A 42 13.75 15.17 9.39
CA SER A 42 12.64 15.13 10.35
C SER A 42 11.32 15.59 9.72
N PHE A 43 11.36 16.65 8.90
CA PHE A 43 10.19 17.13 8.18
C PHE A 43 9.68 16.08 7.18
N MET A 44 10.56 15.48 6.38
CA MET A 44 10.19 14.48 5.38
C MET A 44 9.58 13.22 6.01
N ASN A 45 10.12 12.78 7.15
CA ASN A 45 9.63 11.61 7.88
C ASN A 45 8.18 11.78 8.38
N ILE A 46 7.74 13.02 8.64
CA ILE A 46 6.36 13.32 9.03
C ILE A 46 5.50 13.60 7.80
N PHE A 47 6.05 14.31 6.82
CA PHE A 47 5.32 14.74 5.63
C PHE A 47 4.92 13.56 4.73
N LEU A 48 5.80 12.58 4.54
CA LEU A 48 5.55 11.45 3.64
C LEU A 48 4.35 10.58 4.07
N PRO A 49 4.18 10.19 5.34
CA PRO A 49 2.97 9.50 5.79
C PRO A 49 1.68 10.31 5.59
N ILE A 50 1.72 11.62 5.83
CA ILE A 50 0.57 12.51 5.58
C ILE A 50 0.23 12.53 4.09
N LEU A 51 1.24 12.64 3.23
CA LEU A 51 1.09 12.57 1.78
C LEU A 51 0.47 11.22 1.36
N GLY A 52 0.92 10.12 1.96
CA GLY A 52 0.31 8.80 1.81
C GLY A 52 -1.20 8.82 2.05
N TYR A 53 -1.63 9.34 3.20
CA TYR A 53 -3.05 9.46 3.53
C TYR A 53 -3.84 10.30 2.53
N LEU A 54 -3.30 11.44 2.08
CA LEU A 54 -3.97 12.32 1.13
C LEU A 54 -4.16 11.66 -0.24
N PHE A 55 -3.10 11.02 -0.77
CA PHE A 55 -3.18 10.25 -2.02
C PHE A 55 -4.14 9.07 -1.89
N GLY A 56 -4.02 8.30 -0.82
CA GLY A 56 -4.90 7.17 -0.52
C GLY A 56 -6.38 7.58 -0.44
N SER A 57 -6.65 8.77 0.09
CA SER A 57 -7.99 9.32 0.26
C SER A 57 -8.71 9.62 -1.05
N LEU A 58 -8.04 9.67 -2.21
CA LEU A 58 -8.70 9.94 -3.48
C LEU A 58 -9.72 8.83 -3.83
N PRO A 59 -11.04 9.14 -3.86
CA PRO A 59 -12.09 8.14 -3.98
C PRO A 59 -12.46 7.88 -5.45
N PHE A 60 -11.50 7.40 -6.24
CA PHE A 60 -11.66 7.25 -7.70
C PHE A 60 -12.88 6.44 -8.13
N SER A 61 -13.21 5.36 -7.43
CA SER A 61 -14.41 4.57 -7.74
C SER A 61 -15.70 5.38 -7.57
N ILE A 62 -15.78 6.23 -6.54
CA ILE A 62 -16.97 7.07 -6.30
C ILE A 62 -17.09 8.13 -7.40
N TRP A 63 -15.97 8.79 -7.75
CA TRP A 63 -15.97 9.78 -8.82
C TRP A 63 -16.34 9.17 -10.17
N ILE A 64 -15.74 8.04 -10.54
CA ILE A 64 -15.98 7.40 -11.84
C ILE A 64 -17.42 6.89 -11.95
N THR A 65 -17.98 6.21 -10.94
CA THR A 65 -19.36 5.73 -11.04
C THR A 65 -20.38 6.86 -11.06
N ARG A 66 -20.16 7.94 -10.30
CA ARG A 66 -21.02 9.12 -10.33
C ARG A 66 -20.96 9.82 -11.69
N LEU A 67 -19.78 9.95 -12.27
CA LEU A 67 -19.62 10.61 -13.58
C LEU A 67 -20.24 9.80 -14.74
N VAL A 68 -20.06 8.47 -14.75
CA VAL A 68 -20.46 7.63 -15.89
C VAL A 68 -21.90 7.14 -15.80
N LYS A 69 -22.38 6.87 -14.59
CA LYS A 69 -23.68 6.21 -14.34
C LYS A 69 -24.61 7.00 -13.42
N ASN A 70 -24.14 8.11 -12.85
CA ASN A 70 -24.88 8.90 -11.87
C ASN A 70 -25.34 8.07 -10.66
N VAL A 71 -24.52 7.11 -10.24
CA VAL A 71 -24.74 6.26 -9.06
C VAL A 71 -23.56 6.31 -8.11
N ASP A 72 -23.83 6.24 -6.81
CA ASP A 72 -22.78 6.05 -5.81
C ASP A 72 -22.43 4.56 -5.74
N VAL A 73 -21.14 4.25 -5.94
CA VAL A 73 -20.66 2.87 -5.87
C VAL A 73 -21.00 2.20 -4.53
N ARG A 74 -21.16 2.97 -3.45
CA ARG A 74 -21.43 2.45 -2.10
C ARG A 74 -22.87 1.99 -1.88
N ASP A 75 -23.79 2.30 -2.79
CA ASP A 75 -25.21 1.96 -2.62
C ASP A 75 -25.56 0.55 -3.14
N ALA A 76 -24.63 -0.11 -3.84
CA ALA A 76 -24.83 -1.46 -4.36
C ALA A 76 -23.74 -2.45 -3.93
N GLY A 77 -24.00 -3.75 -4.14
CA GLY A 77 -23.05 -4.84 -3.89
C GLY A 77 -22.60 -4.94 -2.43
N SER A 78 -21.28 -4.88 -2.20
CA SER A 78 -20.71 -4.93 -0.86
C SER A 78 -20.89 -3.63 -0.05
N GLY A 79 -21.28 -2.56 -0.73
CA GLY A 79 -21.33 -1.21 -0.16
C GLY A 79 -19.95 -0.58 0.08
N HIS A 80 -18.89 -1.14 -0.52
CA HIS A 80 -17.54 -0.58 -0.49
C HIS A 80 -17.17 0.05 -1.84
N ALA A 81 -16.43 1.13 -1.78
CA ALA A 81 -15.82 1.83 -2.91
C ALA A 81 -14.63 1.02 -3.44
N THR A 82 -14.90 0.04 -4.31
CA THR A 82 -13.90 -0.93 -4.79
C THR A 82 -13.98 -1.16 -6.28
N THR A 83 -12.89 -1.67 -6.87
CA THR A 83 -12.83 -2.16 -8.26
C THR A 83 -13.98 -3.11 -8.57
N THR A 84 -14.17 -4.17 -7.77
CA THR A 84 -15.20 -5.19 -8.01
C THR A 84 -16.60 -4.58 -8.08
N ASN A 85 -16.90 -3.62 -7.21
CA ASN A 85 -18.19 -2.96 -7.20
C ASN A 85 -18.35 -1.97 -8.35
N THR A 86 -17.27 -1.31 -8.76
CA THR A 86 -17.22 -0.46 -9.96
C THR A 86 -17.48 -1.29 -11.22
N ILE A 87 -16.87 -2.48 -11.35
CA ILE A 87 -17.13 -3.39 -12.48
C ILE A 87 -18.62 -3.72 -12.59
N ARG A 88 -19.29 -3.97 -11.45
CA ARG A 88 -20.72 -4.30 -11.42
C ARG A 88 -21.61 -3.15 -11.86
N GLN A 89 -21.25 -1.91 -11.52
CA GLN A 89 -22.12 -0.75 -11.75
C GLN A 89 -21.81 -0.01 -13.05
N ALA A 90 -20.53 0.15 -13.38
CA ALA A 90 -20.09 0.90 -14.55
C ALA A 90 -19.54 0.01 -15.68
N GLY A 91 -19.21 -1.26 -15.41
CA GLY A 91 -18.66 -2.19 -16.40
C GLY A 91 -17.15 -2.41 -16.26
N PHE A 92 -16.63 -3.43 -16.94
CA PHE A 92 -15.25 -3.91 -16.80
C PHE A 92 -14.20 -2.82 -17.09
N GLY A 93 -14.36 -2.05 -18.17
CA GLY A 93 -13.39 -1.02 -18.55
C GLY A 93 -13.19 0.05 -17.46
N TRP A 94 -14.29 0.54 -16.88
CA TRP A 94 -14.25 1.53 -15.79
C TRP A 94 -13.71 0.93 -14.49
N GLY A 95 -14.03 -0.33 -14.22
CA GLY A 95 -13.44 -1.06 -13.09
C GLY A 95 -11.93 -1.24 -13.24
N ALA A 96 -11.44 -1.60 -14.42
CA ALA A 96 -10.01 -1.71 -14.69
C ALA A 96 -9.30 -0.36 -14.52
N LEU A 97 -9.91 0.75 -14.97
CA LEU A 97 -9.38 2.09 -14.72
C LEU A 97 -9.29 2.39 -13.22
N VAL A 98 -10.35 2.12 -12.45
CA VAL A 98 -10.35 2.27 -10.99
C VAL A 98 -9.25 1.45 -10.34
N LEU A 99 -9.04 0.20 -10.79
CA LEU A 99 -7.97 -0.66 -10.27
C LEU A 99 -6.60 -0.02 -10.45
N VAL A 100 -6.30 0.47 -11.67
CA VAL A 100 -5.02 1.14 -11.97
C VAL A 100 -4.84 2.38 -11.10
N LEU A 101 -5.89 3.19 -10.93
CA LEU A 101 -5.83 4.40 -10.11
C LEU A 101 -5.68 4.10 -8.60
N ASP A 102 -6.35 3.05 -8.10
CA ASP A 102 -6.23 2.62 -6.71
C ASP A 102 -4.87 1.96 -6.41
N ILE A 103 -4.23 1.33 -7.40
CA ILE A 103 -2.83 0.91 -7.33
C ILE A 103 -1.92 2.14 -7.31
N ALA A 104 -2.12 3.08 -8.24
CA ALA A 104 -1.28 4.27 -8.37
C ALA A 104 -1.23 5.11 -7.08
N LYS A 105 -2.36 5.28 -6.38
CA LYS A 105 -2.37 6.05 -5.13
C LYS A 105 -1.68 5.36 -3.95
N GLY A 106 -1.47 4.05 -4.01
CA GLY A 106 -0.60 3.34 -3.07
C GLY A 106 0.86 3.38 -3.51
N PHE A 107 1.10 3.24 -4.81
CA PHE A 107 2.43 3.23 -5.40
C PHE A 107 3.15 4.57 -5.27
N ILE A 108 2.55 5.66 -5.75
CA ILE A 108 3.20 6.98 -5.86
C ILE A 108 3.76 7.47 -4.52
N PRO A 109 2.96 7.60 -3.43
CA PRO A 109 3.50 8.10 -2.17
C PRO A 109 4.51 7.14 -1.54
N THR A 110 4.32 5.83 -1.70
CA THR A 110 5.27 4.84 -1.15
C THR A 110 6.60 4.86 -1.89
N TYR A 111 6.57 4.97 -3.22
CA TYR A 111 7.76 5.13 -4.05
C TYR A 111 8.52 6.40 -3.69
N LEU A 112 7.81 7.53 -3.51
CA LEU A 112 8.43 8.75 -3.02
C LEU A 112 9.08 8.56 -1.64
N ALA A 113 8.47 7.79 -0.73
CA ALA A 113 9.09 7.50 0.56
C ALA A 113 10.36 6.64 0.45
N VAL A 114 10.40 5.69 -0.48
CA VAL A 114 11.60 4.89 -0.77
C VAL A 114 12.72 5.78 -1.29
N GLU A 115 12.44 6.64 -2.27
CA GLU A 115 13.45 7.48 -2.91
C GLU A 115 13.94 8.63 -2.02
N LEU A 116 13.04 9.22 -1.22
CA LEU A 116 13.32 10.46 -0.49
C LEU A 116 13.77 10.25 0.96
N SER A 117 13.33 9.17 1.59
CA SER A 117 13.70 8.85 2.99
C SER A 117 14.58 7.62 3.04
N GLY A 118 14.21 6.54 2.35
CA GLY A 118 14.90 5.24 2.40
C GLY A 118 14.75 4.49 3.73
N GLU A 119 14.25 5.15 4.78
CA GLU A 119 14.01 4.57 6.09
C GLU A 119 12.84 3.59 6.07
N THR A 120 13.12 2.34 6.44
CA THR A 120 12.15 1.22 6.44
C THR A 120 10.83 1.60 7.12
N TRP A 121 10.91 2.28 8.26
CA TRP A 121 9.74 2.64 9.06
C TRP A 121 8.91 3.78 8.42
N VAL A 122 9.55 4.73 7.71
CA VAL A 122 8.86 5.82 7.01
C VAL A 122 8.12 5.28 5.79
N VAL A 123 8.75 4.37 5.04
CA VAL A 123 8.13 3.68 3.91
C VAL A 123 6.92 2.87 4.37
N ALA A 124 7.07 2.09 5.44
CA ALA A 124 5.98 1.28 6.00
C ALA A 124 4.81 2.14 6.52
N LEU A 125 5.09 3.24 7.22
CA LEU A 125 4.06 4.18 7.67
C LEU A 125 3.36 4.85 6.48
N THR A 126 4.10 5.27 5.46
CA THR A 126 3.53 5.90 4.27
C THR A 126 2.59 4.96 3.53
N ALA A 127 3.00 3.70 3.34
CA ALA A 127 2.16 2.65 2.78
C ALA A 127 0.90 2.43 3.62
N ALA A 128 1.03 2.29 4.94
CA ALA A 128 -0.10 2.09 5.84
C ALA A 128 -1.08 3.27 5.79
N PHE A 129 -0.58 4.51 5.81
CA PHE A 129 -1.41 5.72 5.74
C PHE A 129 -2.12 5.85 4.39
N ALA A 130 -1.51 5.44 3.27
CA ALA A 130 -2.21 5.35 1.99
C ALA A 130 -3.39 4.37 2.04
N VAL A 131 -3.23 3.22 2.68
CA VAL A 131 -4.33 2.26 2.89
C VAL A 131 -5.39 2.83 3.84
N VAL A 132 -5.00 3.52 4.91
CA VAL A 132 -5.92 4.23 5.83
C VAL A 132 -6.74 5.26 5.05
N GLY A 133 -6.11 6.07 4.21
CA GLY A 133 -6.80 7.04 3.36
C GLY A 133 -7.81 6.39 2.43
N HIS A 134 -7.47 5.26 1.81
CA HIS A 134 -8.41 4.53 0.96
C HIS A 134 -9.60 3.97 1.76
N CYS A 135 -9.38 3.45 2.96
CA CYS A 135 -10.43 2.87 3.81
C CYS A 135 -11.35 3.94 4.41
N TRP A 136 -10.76 5.03 4.92
CA TRP A 136 -11.42 6.15 5.57
C TRP A 136 -11.04 7.46 4.87
N THR A 137 -11.54 7.60 3.64
CA THR A 137 -11.30 8.76 2.80
C THR A 137 -11.93 10.02 3.38
N ILE A 138 -11.12 11.08 3.52
CA ILE A 138 -11.61 12.41 3.94
C ILE A 138 -12.57 13.04 2.91
N PHE A 139 -12.48 12.63 1.64
CA PHE A 139 -13.28 13.20 0.54
C PHE A 139 -14.63 12.51 0.34
N ALA A 140 -14.97 11.49 1.13
CA ALA A 140 -16.25 10.80 1.05
C ALA A 140 -16.75 10.32 2.42
N ASP A 141 -16.78 11.22 3.39
CA ASP A 141 -17.34 11.02 4.74
C ASP A 141 -16.72 9.83 5.49
N PHE A 142 -15.42 9.57 5.30
CA PHE A 142 -14.70 8.42 5.85
C PHE A 142 -15.29 7.06 5.46
N ARG A 143 -16.06 7.00 4.36
CA ARG A 143 -16.67 5.78 3.82
C ARG A 143 -15.99 5.41 2.50
N GLY A 144 -14.86 4.71 2.61
CA GLY A 144 -14.07 4.23 1.48
C GLY A 144 -14.15 2.73 1.24
N GLY A 145 -13.10 2.18 0.64
CA GLY A 145 -13.00 0.76 0.25
C GLY A 145 -12.34 -0.13 1.30
N MET A 146 -11.72 -1.23 0.84
CA MET A 146 -11.06 -2.25 1.68
C MET A 146 -9.54 -2.23 1.56
N GLY A 147 -8.95 -1.43 0.67
CA GLY A 147 -7.51 -1.14 0.70
C GLY A 147 -6.60 -2.07 -0.10
N LEU A 148 -7.04 -3.24 -0.57
CA LEU A 148 -6.14 -4.23 -1.20
C LEU A 148 -5.38 -3.73 -2.44
N ALA A 149 -6.05 -3.03 -3.36
CA ALA A 149 -5.38 -2.51 -4.55
C ALA A 149 -4.31 -1.47 -4.17
N THR A 150 -4.61 -0.63 -3.17
CA THR A 150 -3.67 0.34 -2.61
C THR A 150 -2.51 -0.33 -1.89
N THR A 151 -2.76 -1.41 -1.13
CA THR A 151 -1.70 -2.26 -0.57
C THR A 151 -0.82 -2.86 -1.67
N GLY A 152 -1.43 -3.38 -2.74
CA GLY A 152 -0.71 -3.91 -3.89
C GLY A 152 0.20 -2.87 -4.54
N GLY A 153 -0.30 -1.64 -4.75
CA GLY A 153 0.50 -0.53 -5.26
C GLY A 153 1.67 -0.16 -4.34
N ALA A 154 1.45 -0.10 -3.03
CA ALA A 154 2.52 0.15 -2.07
C ALA A 154 3.60 -0.94 -2.09
N LEU A 155 3.20 -2.22 -2.12
CA LEU A 155 4.15 -3.33 -2.23
C LEU A 155 4.89 -3.34 -3.56
N LEU A 156 4.23 -2.96 -4.66
CA LEU A 156 4.86 -2.84 -5.97
C LEU A 156 5.95 -1.76 -5.98
N ALA A 157 5.75 -0.66 -5.24
CA ALA A 157 6.73 0.41 -5.09
C ALA A 157 7.98 -0.04 -4.32
N VAL A 158 7.82 -0.89 -3.30
CA VAL A 158 8.93 -1.34 -2.46
C VAL A 158 9.66 -2.53 -3.06
N ASN A 159 8.91 -3.55 -3.46
CA ASN A 159 9.46 -4.81 -3.94
C ASN A 159 8.47 -5.50 -4.90
N PRO A 160 8.74 -5.49 -6.22
CA PRO A 160 7.87 -6.13 -7.21
C PRO A 160 7.60 -7.62 -6.95
N LEU A 161 8.56 -8.35 -6.36
CA LEU A 161 8.35 -9.75 -5.99
C LEU A 161 7.34 -9.88 -4.85
N ALA A 162 7.39 -8.98 -3.86
CA ALA A 162 6.40 -8.94 -2.78
C ALA A 162 4.99 -8.66 -3.32
N PHE A 163 4.87 -7.77 -4.32
CA PHE A 163 3.60 -7.54 -5.02
C PHE A 163 3.09 -8.82 -5.70
N LEU A 164 3.92 -9.54 -6.45
CA LEU A 164 3.53 -10.76 -7.14
C LEU A 164 3.08 -11.86 -6.16
N ILE A 165 3.82 -12.05 -5.05
CA ILE A 165 3.46 -13.01 -3.99
C ILE A 165 2.11 -12.62 -3.36
N SER A 166 1.90 -11.33 -3.10
CA SER A 166 0.65 -10.83 -2.53
C SER A 166 -0.54 -10.99 -3.47
N PHE A 167 -0.33 -10.72 -4.76
CA PHE A 167 -1.33 -10.92 -5.80
C PHE A 167 -1.69 -12.42 -5.95
N ALA A 168 -0.69 -13.30 -5.94
CA ALA A 168 -0.92 -14.75 -5.94
C ALA A 168 -1.69 -15.21 -4.71
N THR A 169 -1.35 -14.70 -3.52
CA THR A 169 -2.04 -14.99 -2.26
C THR A 169 -3.51 -14.56 -2.33
N LEU A 170 -3.79 -13.35 -2.82
CA LEU A 170 -5.15 -12.86 -3.04
C LEU A 170 -5.92 -13.76 -4.01
N LEU A 171 -5.31 -14.13 -5.14
CA LEU A 171 -5.95 -14.98 -6.16
C LEU A 171 -6.32 -16.35 -5.59
N ILE A 172 -5.40 -17.00 -4.87
CA ILE A 172 -5.65 -18.29 -4.22
C ILE A 172 -6.83 -18.17 -3.24
N LEU A 173 -6.84 -17.13 -2.39
CA LEU A 173 -7.91 -16.95 -1.40
C LEU A 173 -9.26 -16.64 -2.04
N VAL A 174 -9.30 -15.87 -3.13
CA VAL A 174 -10.53 -15.62 -3.89
C VAL A 174 -11.11 -16.93 -4.45
N LEU A 175 -10.25 -17.81 -4.96
CA LEU A 175 -10.65 -19.11 -5.50
C LEU A 175 -11.12 -20.09 -4.43
N VAL A 176 -10.48 -20.10 -3.25
CA VAL A 176 -10.80 -21.03 -2.15
C VAL A 176 -12.00 -20.57 -1.33
N VAL A 177 -12.03 -19.30 -0.90
CA VAL A 177 -13.09 -18.78 -0.01
C VAL A 177 -14.40 -18.57 -0.77
N ARG A 178 -14.34 -18.41 -2.10
CA ARG A 178 -15.50 -18.18 -2.99
C ARG A 178 -16.42 -17.04 -2.56
N HIS A 179 -15.88 -16.09 -1.81
CA HIS A 179 -16.56 -14.89 -1.33
C HIS A 179 -15.57 -13.73 -1.35
N SER A 180 -15.78 -12.77 -2.25
CA SER A 180 -14.76 -11.78 -2.61
C SER A 180 -14.40 -10.86 -1.43
N ALA A 181 -15.40 -10.41 -0.66
CA ALA A 181 -15.14 -9.56 0.50
C ALA A 181 -14.35 -10.28 1.61
N ARG A 182 -14.70 -11.52 1.94
CA ARG A 182 -13.99 -12.31 2.97
C ARG A 182 -12.59 -12.69 2.53
N ALA A 183 -12.43 -13.17 1.29
CA ALA A 183 -11.14 -13.48 0.70
C ALA A 183 -10.18 -12.28 0.79
N SER A 184 -10.70 -11.08 0.57
CA SER A 184 -9.91 -9.85 0.60
C SER A 184 -9.31 -9.56 1.98
N VAL A 185 -10.10 -9.80 3.03
CA VAL A 185 -9.67 -9.61 4.42
C VAL A 185 -8.63 -10.65 4.80
N PHE A 186 -8.89 -11.92 4.49
CA PHE A 186 -7.92 -12.98 4.73
C PHE A 186 -6.61 -12.70 4.00
N ALA A 187 -6.66 -12.19 2.77
CA ALA A 187 -5.46 -11.81 2.03
C ALA A 187 -4.70 -10.70 2.75
N GLY A 188 -5.38 -9.62 3.14
CA GLY A 188 -4.77 -8.52 3.89
C GLY A 188 -4.03 -8.97 5.15
N ILE A 189 -4.61 -9.92 5.90
CA ILE A 189 -4.00 -10.46 7.13
C ILE A 189 -2.84 -11.42 6.80
N LEU A 190 -2.96 -12.24 5.76
CA LEU A 190 -2.00 -13.30 5.45
C LEU A 190 -0.79 -12.84 4.65
N ILE A 191 -0.85 -11.70 3.95
CA ILE A 191 0.28 -11.23 3.12
C ILE A 191 1.57 -11.10 3.94
N ALA A 192 1.55 -10.46 5.12
CA ALA A 192 2.77 -10.28 5.91
C ALA A 192 3.40 -11.62 6.39
N PRO A 193 2.64 -12.57 6.97
CA PRO A 193 3.14 -13.93 7.24
C PRO A 193 3.68 -14.64 5.99
N VAL A 194 3.01 -14.51 4.84
CA VAL A 194 3.48 -15.11 3.59
C VAL A 194 4.82 -14.50 3.17
N LEU A 195 4.97 -13.18 3.19
CA LEU A 195 6.26 -12.52 2.88
C LEU A 195 7.38 -12.99 3.82
N TRP A 196 7.07 -13.17 5.11
CA TRP A 196 8.01 -13.72 6.07
C TRP A 196 8.50 -15.13 5.69
N LEU A 197 7.60 -16.00 5.21
CA LEU A 197 7.95 -17.35 4.75
C LEU A 197 8.86 -17.33 3.51
N PHE A 198 8.71 -16.34 2.64
CA PHE A 198 9.59 -16.11 1.48
C PHE A 198 10.88 -15.36 1.84
N ASN A 199 11.18 -15.17 3.13
CA ASN A 199 12.34 -14.46 3.64
C ASN A 199 12.42 -12.97 3.22
N ILE A 200 11.29 -12.35 2.90
CA ILE A 200 11.17 -10.91 2.64
C ILE A 200 10.85 -10.25 3.98
N ARG A 201 11.84 -9.53 4.55
CA ARG A 201 11.77 -8.92 5.90
C ARG A 201 12.17 -7.43 5.91
N ASP A 202 12.16 -6.82 4.73
CA ASP A 202 12.48 -5.41 4.50
C ASP A 202 11.24 -4.52 4.70
N ALA A 203 11.24 -3.33 4.10
CA ALA A 203 10.09 -2.41 4.13
C ALA A 203 8.80 -3.02 3.58
N ALA A 204 8.86 -4.01 2.68
CA ALA A 204 7.66 -4.64 2.12
C ALA A 204 6.92 -5.46 3.18
N PHE A 205 7.64 -6.14 4.07
CA PHE A 205 7.04 -6.87 5.19
C PHE A 205 6.30 -5.92 6.14
N TRP A 206 6.94 -4.82 6.54
CA TRP A 206 6.33 -3.86 7.45
C TRP A 206 5.17 -3.10 6.82
N ALA A 207 5.25 -2.76 5.53
CA ALA A 207 4.15 -2.20 4.77
C ALA A 207 2.96 -3.16 4.70
N ALA A 208 3.20 -4.44 4.41
CA ALA A 208 2.17 -5.48 4.41
C ALA A 208 1.53 -5.66 5.80
N LEU A 209 2.33 -5.65 6.86
CA LEU A 209 1.84 -5.80 8.23
C LEU A 209 0.95 -4.62 8.63
N GLY A 210 1.42 -3.38 8.39
CA GLY A 210 0.65 -2.17 8.66
C GLY A 210 -0.66 -2.14 7.87
N ALA A 211 -0.61 -2.46 6.58
CA ALA A 211 -1.80 -2.58 5.74
C ALA A 211 -2.74 -3.68 6.24
N GLY A 212 -2.23 -4.84 6.64
CA GLY A 212 -3.02 -5.95 7.18
C GLY A 212 -3.77 -5.56 8.46
N VAL A 213 -3.12 -4.84 9.37
CA VAL A 213 -3.75 -4.28 10.59
C VAL A 213 -4.87 -3.31 10.21
N VAL A 214 -4.62 -2.40 9.27
CA VAL A 214 -5.63 -1.44 8.79
C VAL A 214 -6.83 -2.15 8.20
N ILE A 215 -6.61 -3.15 7.35
CA ILE A 215 -7.67 -3.96 6.71
C ILE A 215 -8.45 -4.73 7.77
N ALA A 216 -7.78 -5.31 8.77
CA ALA A 216 -8.42 -6.02 9.86
C ALA A 216 -9.32 -5.09 10.69
N ILE A 217 -8.84 -3.90 11.05
CA ILE A 217 -9.64 -2.89 11.77
C ILE A 217 -10.84 -2.48 10.92
N ARG A 218 -10.64 -2.18 9.64
CA ARG A 218 -11.73 -1.83 8.71
C ARG A 218 -12.78 -2.93 8.65
N PHE A 219 -12.35 -4.18 8.59
CA PHE A 219 -13.26 -5.32 8.57
C PHE A 219 -14.03 -5.50 9.87
N LEU A 220 -13.40 -5.31 11.04
CA LEU A 220 -14.06 -5.41 12.34
C LEU A 220 -15.22 -4.40 12.46
N VAL A 221 -15.03 -3.17 11.95
CA VAL A 221 -16.09 -2.15 11.89
C VAL A 221 -17.26 -2.61 11.02
N ASP A 222 -16.99 -3.37 9.96
CA ASP A 222 -18.00 -3.88 9.02
C ASP A 222 -18.41 -5.35 9.31
N TRP A 223 -18.09 -5.91 10.48
CA TRP A 223 -18.31 -7.34 10.77
C TRP A 223 -19.77 -7.78 10.64
N ASN A 224 -20.70 -6.93 11.10
CA ASN A 224 -22.14 -7.19 11.01
C ASN A 224 -22.77 -6.75 9.67
N ARG A 225 -21.96 -6.27 8.72
CA ARG A 225 -22.49 -5.81 7.43
C ARG A 225 -23.01 -7.00 6.63
N LYS A 226 -24.30 -6.97 6.30
CA LYS A 226 -24.90 -7.91 5.34
C LYS A 226 -24.41 -7.56 3.93
N TYR A 227 -23.45 -8.32 3.43
CA TYR A 227 -23.02 -8.25 2.04
C TYR A 227 -24.17 -8.74 1.15
N ARG A 228 -24.64 -7.90 0.23
CA ARG A 228 -25.46 -8.36 -0.90
C ARG A 228 -24.50 -8.99 -1.91
N GLU A 229 -24.19 -10.27 -1.74
CA GLU A 229 -23.32 -11.01 -2.67
C GLU A 229 -24.10 -11.62 -3.83
N LEU A 230 -23.51 -11.51 -5.02
CA LEU A 230 -24.15 -11.35 -6.33
C LEU A 230 -23.90 -12.53 -7.28
N TRP A 231 -23.50 -13.70 -6.75
CA TRP A 231 -23.24 -14.90 -7.56
C TRP A 231 -24.28 -16.01 -7.36
N LEU A 232 -24.89 -16.10 -6.18
CA LEU A 232 -25.95 -17.08 -5.87
C LEU A 232 -27.33 -16.43 -5.79
N ASP A 233 -27.41 -15.15 -5.43
CA ASP A 233 -28.61 -14.35 -5.58
C ASP A 233 -28.67 -13.84 -7.02
N ARG A 234 -28.87 -14.76 -7.98
CA ARG A 234 -29.73 -14.38 -9.10
C ARG A 234 -31.04 -14.07 -8.43
N GLU A 235 -31.39 -12.79 -8.30
CA GLU A 235 -32.76 -12.42 -7.99
C GLU A 235 -33.63 -13.23 -8.94
N LYS A 236 -34.40 -14.18 -8.37
CA LYS A 236 -35.50 -14.76 -9.11
C LYS A 236 -36.30 -13.54 -9.58
N PRO A 237 -36.55 -13.39 -10.88
CA PRO A 237 -37.34 -12.26 -11.34
C PRO A 237 -38.59 -12.23 -10.49
N GLU A 238 -38.81 -11.07 -9.86
CA GLU A 238 -39.96 -10.83 -9.00
C GLU A 238 -41.18 -11.32 -9.78
N LYS A 239 -41.85 -12.36 -9.28
CA LYS A 239 -43.10 -12.82 -9.88
C LYS A 239 -44.03 -11.62 -9.78
N LYS A 240 -44.27 -10.93 -10.90
CA LYS A 240 -45.36 -9.97 -11.00
C LYS A 240 -46.61 -10.70 -10.52
N SER A 241 -47.06 -10.36 -9.32
CA SER A 241 -48.37 -10.78 -8.83
C SER A 241 -49.39 -10.15 -9.77
N GLY A 242 -49.92 -10.97 -10.66
CA GLY A 242 -51.13 -10.67 -11.41
C GLY A 242 -52.35 -10.72 -10.50
#